data_AF-A0A9D0ZC33-F1
#
_entry.id   AF-A0A9D0ZC33-F1
#
_cell.length_a   1.000
_cell.length_b   1.000
_cell.length_c   1.000
_cell.angle_alpha   90.00
_cell.angle_beta   90.00
_cell.angle_gamma   90.00
#
_symmetry.space_group_name_H-M   'P 1'
#
loop_
_entity.id
_entity.type
_entity.pdbx_description
1 polymer ?
#
loop_
_entity_poly.entity_id
_entity_poly.type
_entity_poly.pdbx_seq_one_letter_code
_entity_poly.pdbx_strand_id
1 'polypeptide(L)'
;MHLKRTLAFVLALCLMLALAPAASAAGDAADEAAGALYEMGLFQGTSVNADGTPVFDLDRAPTRAEAVTMLVRLLGGEGAALAGDWDMPFTDVPAWAEPYVGYAYSRGLAAGTGAAAFGSGDSVTASQYLTFVLRALGYESGTDFEWVAAWELSDEIGLTSGQYGASTTSFTRGDVALISYAALGCEMKGGGMTLQDTLAGELVGYEFEDFGVYYLPDDNITDSLLTYYDTYMEAYLTSNEVPVYSYFFTREFFEEDGAAYPADAEEFYLDYLREDLVSEGIAANFNFSYDAYGNYSAQLTLDGVYYYVTVFVLDDLCGIHMFGCLEENAGKYDLGYLTSLVELY
;
A
#
# COMPACT_ATOMS: atom_id res chain seq x y z
N MET A 1 -17.60 46.72 7.92
CA MET A 1 -16.17 46.72 7.52
C MET A 1 -15.66 45.36 7.05
N HIS A 2 -16.38 44.25 7.27
CA HIS A 2 -15.95 42.90 6.86
C HIS A 2 -16.33 42.50 5.43
N LEU A 3 -17.45 42.98 4.88
CA LEU A 3 -17.90 42.64 3.52
C LEU A 3 -17.02 43.23 2.40
N LYS A 4 -16.31 44.33 2.67
CA LYS A 4 -15.36 44.94 1.72
C LYS A 4 -14.00 44.22 1.69
N ARG A 5 -13.66 43.45 2.74
CA ARG A 5 -12.41 42.67 2.83
C ARG A 5 -12.56 41.30 2.20
N THR A 6 -13.72 40.65 2.34
CA THR A 6 -14.02 39.38 1.67
C THR A 6 -14.19 39.55 0.17
N LEU A 7 -14.85 40.61 -0.28
CA LEU A 7 -15.01 40.88 -1.72
C LEU A 7 -13.67 41.20 -2.41
N ALA A 8 -12.77 41.93 -1.75
CA ALA A 8 -11.43 42.21 -2.27
C ALA A 8 -10.55 40.96 -2.35
N PHE A 9 -10.74 39.99 -1.44
CA PHE A 9 -10.03 38.71 -1.45
C PHE A 9 -10.49 37.81 -2.61
N VAL A 10 -11.80 37.71 -2.82
CA VAL A 10 -12.36 36.93 -3.94
C VAL A 10 -12.00 37.56 -5.29
N LEU A 11 -12.02 38.90 -5.39
CA LEU A 11 -11.65 39.58 -6.63
C LEU A 11 -10.14 39.45 -6.95
N ALA A 12 -9.27 39.47 -5.93
CA ALA A 12 -7.84 39.23 -6.09
C ALA A 12 -7.55 37.78 -6.52
N LEU A 13 -8.31 36.81 -6.00
CA LEU A 13 -8.24 35.40 -6.41
C LEU A 13 -8.69 35.22 -7.88
N CYS A 14 -9.76 35.89 -8.30
CA CYS A 14 -10.22 35.86 -9.70
C CYS A 14 -9.26 36.57 -10.68
N LEU A 15 -8.55 37.61 -10.24
CA LEU A 15 -7.56 38.32 -11.07
C LEU A 15 -6.22 37.54 -11.18
N MET A 16 -5.85 36.75 -10.17
CA MET A 16 -4.70 35.83 -10.25
C MET A 16 -4.98 34.66 -11.21
N LEU A 17 -6.23 34.23 -11.36
CA LEU A 17 -6.66 33.23 -12.34
C LEU A 17 -6.76 33.76 -13.79
N ALA A 18 -6.72 35.09 -13.99
CA ALA A 18 -6.95 35.71 -15.30
C ALA A 18 -5.67 36.21 -16.00
N LEU A 19 -4.50 36.14 -15.35
CA LEU A 19 -3.24 36.65 -15.88
C LEU A 19 -2.14 35.57 -15.89
N ALA A 20 -2.35 34.50 -16.67
CA ALA A 20 -1.24 33.66 -17.12
C ALA A 20 -0.79 34.14 -18.51
N PRO A 21 0.46 34.59 -18.69
CA PRO A 21 1.08 34.63 -20.01
C PRO A 21 1.11 33.20 -20.56
N ALA A 22 0.67 33.01 -21.80
CA ALA A 22 0.81 31.72 -22.48
C ALA A 22 2.30 31.47 -22.83
N ALA A 23 3.03 30.84 -21.91
CA ALA A 23 4.33 30.21 -22.15
C ALA A 23 4.62 29.17 -21.05
N SER A 24 4.85 27.91 -21.44
CA SER A 24 5.38 26.78 -20.62
C SER A 24 4.53 26.24 -19.45
N ALA A 25 3.25 25.95 -19.66
CA ALA A 25 2.39 25.35 -18.63
C ALA A 25 2.78 23.93 -18.18
N ALA A 26 3.58 23.19 -18.95
CA ALA A 26 3.94 21.79 -18.64
C ALA A 26 5.17 21.66 -17.72
N GLY A 27 6.14 22.58 -17.81
CA GLY A 27 7.28 22.61 -16.90
C GLY A 27 6.83 22.96 -15.48
N ASP A 28 6.03 24.01 -15.36
CA ASP A 28 5.49 24.48 -14.08
C ASP A 28 4.66 23.39 -13.37
N ALA A 29 3.83 22.63 -14.09
CA ALA A 29 3.03 21.55 -13.49
C ALA A 29 3.87 20.37 -13.00
N ALA A 30 4.93 20.00 -13.73
CA ALA A 30 5.82 18.91 -13.32
C ALA A 30 6.65 19.32 -12.09
N ASP A 31 7.10 20.57 -12.03
CA ASP A 31 7.79 21.13 -10.85
C ASP A 31 6.86 21.17 -9.62
N GLU A 32 5.61 21.61 -9.79
CA GLU A 32 4.60 21.59 -8.71
C GLU A 32 4.32 20.18 -8.20
N ALA A 33 4.11 19.21 -9.10
CA ALA A 33 3.88 17.81 -8.75
C ALA A 33 5.09 17.21 -8.03
N ALA A 34 6.30 17.43 -8.54
CA ALA A 34 7.53 16.95 -7.92
C ALA A 34 7.74 17.57 -6.53
N GLY A 35 7.48 18.87 -6.38
CA GLY A 35 7.54 19.57 -5.11
C GLY A 35 6.56 19.01 -4.08
N ALA A 36 5.30 18.80 -4.47
CA ALA A 36 4.28 18.22 -3.59
C ALA A 36 4.64 16.81 -3.14
N LEU A 37 5.06 15.95 -4.07
CA LEU A 37 5.49 14.58 -3.76
C LEU A 37 6.77 14.55 -2.92
N TYR A 38 7.68 15.51 -3.08
CA TYR A 38 8.89 15.63 -2.27
C TYR A 38 8.56 15.97 -0.80
N GLU A 39 7.63 16.92 -0.58
CA GLU A 39 7.13 17.25 0.78
C GLU A 39 6.46 16.04 1.45
N MET A 40 5.85 15.15 0.68
CA MET A 40 5.27 13.88 1.15
C MET A 40 6.31 12.74 1.28
N GLY A 41 7.58 12.97 0.96
CA GLY A 41 8.63 11.95 0.96
C GLY A 41 8.61 11.00 -0.24
N LEU A 42 7.60 11.07 -1.09
CA LEU A 42 7.35 10.13 -2.19
C LEU A 42 8.32 10.31 -3.38
N PHE A 43 8.71 11.53 -3.72
CA PHE A 43 9.56 11.81 -4.88
C PHE A 43 10.83 12.56 -4.48
N GLN A 44 11.96 11.86 -4.47
CA GLN A 44 13.24 12.44 -4.05
C GLN A 44 14.02 13.03 -5.24
N GLY A 45 14.74 14.12 -4.94
CA GLY A 45 15.69 14.74 -5.86
C GLY A 45 16.89 13.83 -6.16
N THR A 46 17.59 14.14 -7.23
CA THR A 46 18.83 13.46 -7.67
C THR A 46 20.06 14.04 -6.99
N SER A 47 19.94 15.28 -6.52
CA SER A 47 20.93 15.99 -5.71
C SER A 47 20.25 17.15 -4.97
N VAL A 48 21.04 17.93 -4.23
CA VAL A 48 20.58 19.12 -3.51
C VAL A 48 21.39 20.34 -3.94
N ASN A 49 20.71 21.48 -4.07
CA ASN A 49 21.33 22.78 -4.29
C ASN A 49 22.05 23.25 -3.01
N ALA A 50 22.88 24.29 -3.14
CA ALA A 50 23.64 24.86 -2.03
C ALA A 50 22.75 25.45 -0.91
N ASP A 51 21.50 25.81 -1.23
CA ASP A 51 20.50 26.31 -0.29
C ASP A 51 19.65 25.19 0.35
N GLY A 52 19.94 23.92 0.03
CA GLY A 52 19.23 22.75 0.55
C GLY A 52 17.98 22.36 -0.24
N THR A 53 17.62 23.10 -1.29
CA THR A 53 16.49 22.72 -2.14
C THR A 53 16.83 21.50 -3.02
N PRO A 54 15.89 20.59 -3.29
CA PRO A 54 16.15 19.43 -4.13
C PRO A 54 16.36 19.83 -5.60
N VAL A 55 17.20 19.07 -6.30
CA VAL A 55 17.29 19.09 -7.76
C VAL A 55 16.56 17.85 -8.28
N PHE A 56 15.46 18.03 -8.99
CA PHE A 56 14.63 16.90 -9.42
C PHE A 56 15.04 16.27 -10.76
N ASP A 57 15.79 16.99 -11.61
CA ASP A 57 16.13 16.62 -12.99
C ASP A 57 14.91 16.18 -13.82
N LEU A 58 13.85 16.98 -13.87
CA LEU A 58 12.58 16.58 -14.49
C LEU A 58 12.66 16.35 -16.00
N ASP A 59 13.63 16.93 -16.71
CA ASP A 59 13.74 16.85 -18.17
C ASP A 59 14.45 15.59 -18.69
N ARG A 60 15.06 14.78 -17.81
CA ARG A 60 15.74 13.54 -18.23
C ARG A 60 14.84 12.32 -18.07
N ALA A 61 15.20 11.26 -18.78
CA ALA A 61 14.57 9.96 -18.59
C ALA A 61 14.82 9.43 -17.16
N PRO A 62 13.80 8.83 -16.52
CA PRO A 62 13.97 8.12 -15.25
C PRO A 62 14.70 6.80 -15.49
N THR A 63 15.49 6.37 -14.51
CA THR A 63 16.08 5.02 -14.52
C THR A 63 15.08 3.99 -13.98
N ARG A 64 15.30 2.72 -14.27
CA ARG A 64 14.44 1.63 -13.77
C ARG A 64 14.50 1.50 -12.26
N ALA A 65 15.66 1.73 -11.65
CA ALA A 65 15.78 1.80 -10.20
C ALA A 65 14.93 2.94 -9.62
N GLU A 66 14.98 4.14 -10.21
CA GLU A 66 14.15 5.28 -9.77
C GLU A 66 12.65 4.99 -9.90
N ALA A 67 12.23 4.35 -10.99
CA ALA A 67 10.83 3.99 -11.21
C ALA A 67 10.31 2.95 -10.20
N VAL A 68 11.12 1.95 -9.84
CA VAL A 68 10.72 0.96 -8.82
C VAL A 68 10.75 1.55 -7.41
N THR A 69 11.70 2.43 -7.10
CA THR A 69 11.64 3.19 -5.85
C THR A 69 10.33 3.99 -5.74
N MET A 70 9.88 4.62 -6.84
CA MET A 70 8.57 5.28 -6.87
C MET A 70 7.41 4.32 -6.62
N LEU A 71 7.43 3.12 -7.22
CA LEU A 71 6.42 2.10 -6.94
C LEU A 71 6.35 1.77 -5.44
N VAL A 72 7.50 1.45 -4.84
CA VAL A 72 7.57 1.07 -3.42
C VAL A 72 7.04 2.19 -2.52
N ARG A 73 7.37 3.44 -2.83
CA ARG A 73 6.86 4.60 -2.09
C ARG A 73 5.36 4.82 -2.27
N LEU A 74 4.84 4.66 -3.48
CA LEU A 74 3.40 4.74 -3.76
C LEU A 74 2.60 3.62 -3.10
N LEU A 75 3.25 2.51 -2.73
CA LEU A 75 2.67 1.44 -1.92
C LEU A 75 2.78 1.67 -0.40
N GLY A 76 3.46 2.75 0.03
CA GLY A 76 3.79 2.98 1.44
C GLY A 76 4.89 2.05 1.99
N GLY A 77 5.55 1.28 1.12
CA GLY A 77 6.48 0.21 1.50
C GLY A 77 7.92 0.65 1.76
N GLU A 78 8.24 1.96 1.73
CA GLU A 78 9.63 2.44 1.87
C GLU A 78 10.25 2.07 3.22
N GLY A 79 9.49 2.17 4.32
CA GLY A 79 9.98 1.78 5.65
C GLY A 79 10.37 0.30 5.71
N ALA A 80 9.48 -0.58 5.25
CA ALA A 80 9.74 -2.02 5.19
C ALA A 80 10.92 -2.34 4.26
N ALA A 81 10.98 -1.72 3.08
CA ALA A 81 12.07 -1.89 2.14
C ALA A 81 13.42 -1.54 2.78
N LEU A 82 13.53 -0.40 3.48
CA LEU A 82 14.76 0.05 4.12
C LEU A 82 15.17 -0.77 5.35
N ALA A 83 14.21 -1.37 6.06
CA ALA A 83 14.47 -2.18 7.25
C ALA A 83 14.86 -3.63 6.93
N GLY A 84 14.37 -4.16 5.81
CA GLY A 84 14.58 -5.55 5.41
C GLY A 84 15.98 -5.83 4.84
N ASP A 85 16.39 -7.10 4.99
CA ASP A 85 17.53 -7.67 4.27
C ASP A 85 16.99 -8.55 3.13
N TRP A 86 17.29 -8.18 1.89
CA TRP A 86 16.63 -8.75 0.72
C TRP A 86 17.59 -9.58 -0.13
N ASP A 87 17.28 -10.86 -0.28
CA ASP A 87 17.94 -11.71 -1.26
C ASP A 87 17.43 -11.41 -2.68
N MET A 88 18.34 -11.00 -3.56
CA MET A 88 18.06 -10.86 -5.00
C MET A 88 19.23 -11.36 -5.85
N PRO A 89 18.97 -11.92 -7.05
CA PRO A 89 20.03 -12.43 -7.92
C PRO A 89 20.75 -11.33 -8.72
N PHE A 90 20.33 -10.08 -8.58
CA PHE A 90 20.75 -8.98 -9.45
C PHE A 90 22.10 -8.40 -9.01
N THR A 91 23.00 -8.25 -9.97
CA THR A 91 24.38 -7.77 -9.73
C THR A 91 24.61 -6.34 -10.18
N ASP A 92 23.63 -5.74 -10.86
CA ASP A 92 23.65 -4.39 -11.44
C ASP A 92 22.77 -3.40 -10.67
N VAL A 93 22.40 -3.72 -9.43
CA VAL A 93 21.65 -2.84 -8.53
C VAL A 93 22.63 -2.00 -7.71
N PRO A 94 22.56 -0.66 -7.78
CA PRO A 94 23.42 0.17 -6.93
C PRO A 94 22.94 0.10 -5.47
N ALA A 95 23.86 0.20 -4.52
CA ALA A 95 23.58 0.06 -3.09
C ALA A 95 22.40 0.88 -2.56
N TRP A 96 22.18 2.10 -3.08
CA TRP A 96 21.04 2.93 -2.66
C TRP A 96 19.68 2.35 -3.08
N ALA A 97 19.64 1.57 -4.17
CA ALA A 97 18.44 0.98 -4.73
C ALA A 97 18.20 -0.46 -4.26
N GLU A 98 19.20 -1.12 -3.66
CA GLU A 98 19.09 -2.50 -3.17
C GLU A 98 17.86 -2.72 -2.28
N PRO A 99 17.58 -1.88 -1.27
CA PRO A 99 16.41 -2.10 -0.41
C PRO A 99 15.08 -2.11 -1.19
N TYR A 100 14.92 -1.16 -2.12
CA TYR A 100 13.71 -1.00 -2.92
C TYR A 100 13.54 -2.09 -3.98
N VAL A 101 14.62 -2.42 -4.69
CA VAL A 101 14.60 -3.47 -5.72
C VAL A 101 14.38 -4.83 -5.09
N GLY A 102 15.00 -5.08 -3.94
CA GLY A 102 14.84 -6.31 -3.17
C GLY A 102 13.43 -6.52 -2.68
N TYR A 103 12.86 -5.51 -2.02
CA TYR A 103 11.46 -5.49 -1.59
C TYR A 103 10.49 -5.73 -2.77
N ALA A 104 10.68 -4.99 -3.87
CA ALA A 104 9.81 -5.13 -5.03
C ALA A 104 9.96 -6.50 -5.71
N TYR A 105 11.15 -7.09 -5.70
CA TYR A 105 11.41 -8.41 -6.28
C TYR A 105 10.80 -9.54 -5.44
N SER A 106 11.00 -9.52 -4.12
CA SER A 106 10.50 -10.57 -3.21
C SER A 106 8.97 -10.66 -3.22
N ARG A 107 8.29 -9.52 -3.42
CA ARG A 107 6.82 -9.42 -3.51
C ARG A 107 6.28 -9.53 -4.94
N GLY A 108 7.13 -9.85 -5.94
CA GLY A 108 6.70 -9.99 -7.34
C GLY A 108 6.26 -8.70 -8.03
N LEU A 109 6.48 -7.54 -7.40
CA LEU A 109 6.13 -6.21 -7.91
C LEU A 109 7.04 -5.76 -9.05
N ALA A 110 8.28 -6.26 -9.10
CA ALA A 110 9.22 -6.04 -10.19
C ALA A 110 10.00 -7.31 -10.52
N ALA A 111 10.34 -7.48 -11.80
CA ALA A 111 11.16 -8.58 -12.30
C ALA A 111 12.41 -8.06 -12.99
N GLY A 112 13.46 -8.88 -13.00
CA GLY A 112 14.69 -8.62 -13.74
C GLY A 112 14.53 -8.75 -15.25
N THR A 113 15.51 -8.22 -15.98
CA THR A 113 15.60 -8.34 -17.45
C THR A 113 16.37 -9.58 -17.89
N GLY A 114 16.96 -10.31 -16.93
CA GLY A 114 17.62 -11.59 -17.11
C GLY A 114 17.92 -12.26 -15.77
N ALA A 115 18.65 -13.38 -15.80
CA ALA A 115 18.90 -14.20 -14.62
C ALA A 115 19.68 -13.51 -13.49
N ALA A 116 20.52 -12.50 -13.81
CA ALA A 116 21.35 -11.80 -12.84
C ALA A 116 21.37 -10.26 -13.04
N ALA A 117 20.40 -9.75 -13.81
CA ALA A 117 20.32 -8.35 -14.18
C ALA A 117 18.90 -7.80 -13.94
N PHE A 118 18.83 -6.66 -13.26
CA PHE A 118 17.61 -5.89 -13.07
C PHE A 118 17.40 -4.85 -14.17
N GLY A 119 18.49 -4.32 -14.74
CA GLY A 119 18.47 -3.17 -15.65
C GLY A 119 18.37 -1.84 -14.90
N SER A 120 19.00 -1.72 -13.72
CA SER A 120 18.81 -0.57 -12.80
C SER A 120 19.04 0.80 -13.44
N GLY A 121 20.03 0.90 -14.34
CA GLY A 121 20.38 2.12 -15.06
C GLY A 121 19.62 2.32 -16.37
N ASP A 122 18.81 1.35 -16.80
CA ASP A 122 18.07 1.44 -18.06
C ASP A 122 16.97 2.49 -17.94
N SER A 123 16.71 3.22 -19.04
CA SER A 123 15.61 4.16 -19.09
C SER A 123 14.27 3.43 -19.10
N VAL A 124 13.27 4.01 -18.44
CA VAL A 124 11.92 3.45 -18.37
C VAL A 124 11.01 4.10 -19.41
N THR A 125 10.20 3.28 -20.07
CA THR A 125 9.15 3.73 -20.98
C THR A 125 7.89 4.11 -20.23
N ALA A 126 7.03 4.95 -20.83
CA ALA A 126 5.74 5.31 -20.23
C ALA A 126 4.91 4.08 -19.82
N SER A 127 4.79 3.06 -20.68
CA SER A 127 4.03 1.85 -20.37
C SER A 127 4.57 1.07 -19.17
N GLN A 128 5.90 0.98 -19.05
CA GLN A 128 6.52 0.30 -17.91
C GLN A 128 6.25 1.05 -16.61
N TYR A 129 6.31 2.39 -16.63
CA TYR A 129 6.00 3.18 -15.45
C TYR A 129 4.51 3.15 -15.09
N LEU A 130 3.62 3.27 -16.07
CA LEU A 130 2.18 3.13 -15.89
C LEU A 130 1.79 1.76 -15.33
N THR A 131 2.49 0.70 -15.74
CA THR A 131 2.31 -0.64 -15.15
C THR A 131 2.60 -0.63 -13.65
N PHE A 132 3.64 0.09 -13.19
CA PHE A 132 3.91 0.21 -11.77
C PHE A 132 2.83 1.01 -11.04
N VAL A 133 2.41 2.16 -11.57
CA VAL A 133 1.38 2.98 -10.94
C VAL A 133 0.04 2.24 -10.88
N LEU A 134 -0.34 1.49 -11.92
CA LEU A 134 -1.54 0.66 -11.92
C LEU A 134 -1.47 -0.47 -10.87
N ARG A 135 -0.29 -1.07 -10.66
CA ARG A 135 -0.09 -2.03 -9.55
C ARG A 135 -0.24 -1.37 -8.19
N ALA A 136 0.27 -0.15 -8.00
CA ALA A 136 0.04 0.60 -6.78
C ALA A 136 -1.45 0.89 -6.54
N LEU A 137 -2.22 1.08 -7.61
CA LEU A 137 -3.69 1.22 -7.57
C LEU A 137 -4.44 -0.12 -7.43
N GLY A 138 -3.75 -1.25 -7.25
CA GLY A 138 -4.34 -2.58 -7.06
C GLY A 138 -4.70 -3.33 -8.35
N TYR A 139 -4.33 -2.84 -9.53
CA TYR A 139 -4.56 -3.52 -10.80
C TYR A 139 -3.42 -4.49 -11.16
N GLU A 140 -3.79 -5.63 -11.73
CA GLU A 140 -2.89 -6.73 -12.09
C GLU A 140 -2.68 -6.79 -13.61
N SER A 141 -1.42 -6.77 -14.03
CA SER A 141 -1.04 -6.97 -15.44
C SER A 141 -1.26 -8.42 -15.87
N GLY A 142 -1.83 -8.63 -17.06
CA GLY A 142 -2.22 -9.93 -17.60
C GLY A 142 -3.62 -10.38 -17.17
N THR A 143 -4.21 -9.69 -16.18
CA THR A 143 -5.58 -9.91 -15.70
C THR A 143 -6.47 -8.70 -16.05
N ASP A 144 -6.12 -7.52 -15.55
CA ASP A 144 -6.90 -6.29 -15.75
C ASP A 144 -6.43 -5.48 -16.96
N PHE A 145 -5.13 -5.53 -17.27
CA PHE A 145 -4.54 -4.81 -18.41
C PHE A 145 -3.30 -5.52 -18.96
N GLU A 146 -2.93 -5.21 -20.21
CA GLU A 146 -1.67 -5.66 -20.80
C GLU A 146 -0.56 -4.62 -20.57
N TRP A 147 0.58 -5.02 -19.99
CA TRP A 147 1.66 -4.08 -19.64
C TRP A 147 2.16 -3.25 -20.84
N VAL A 148 2.17 -3.83 -22.04
CA VAL A 148 2.60 -3.14 -23.27
C VAL A 148 1.67 -2.00 -23.65
N ALA A 149 0.41 -2.04 -23.20
CA ALA A 149 -0.66 -1.09 -23.49
C ALA A 149 -1.26 -0.49 -22.21
N ALA A 150 -0.48 -0.41 -21.12
CA ALA A 150 -0.93 0.10 -19.81
C ALA A 150 -1.59 1.49 -19.87
N TRP A 151 -1.29 2.29 -20.90
CA TRP A 151 -1.95 3.58 -21.14
C TRP A 151 -3.47 3.47 -21.35
N GLU A 152 -3.97 2.34 -21.87
CA GLU A 152 -5.40 2.17 -22.14
C GLU A 152 -6.20 2.18 -20.84
N LEU A 153 -5.78 1.38 -19.85
CA LEU A 153 -6.43 1.36 -18.55
C LEU A 153 -6.17 2.66 -17.77
N SER A 154 -4.96 3.22 -17.83
CA SER A 154 -4.69 4.49 -17.14
C SER A 154 -5.54 5.65 -17.70
N ASP A 155 -5.86 5.64 -18.99
CA ASP A 155 -6.80 6.59 -19.58
C ASP A 155 -8.24 6.31 -19.15
N GLU A 156 -8.65 5.04 -19.10
CA GLU A 156 -9.99 4.61 -18.69
C GLU A 156 -10.33 5.05 -17.25
N ILE A 157 -9.38 4.90 -16.33
CA ILE A 157 -9.55 5.31 -14.93
C ILE A 157 -9.29 6.79 -14.68
N GLY A 158 -8.97 7.56 -15.72
CA GLY A 158 -8.73 9.00 -15.65
C GLY A 158 -7.34 9.43 -15.15
N LEU A 159 -6.42 8.48 -14.92
CA LEU A 159 -5.06 8.75 -14.45
C LEU A 159 -4.24 9.58 -15.45
N THR A 160 -4.31 9.27 -16.75
CA THR A 160 -3.46 9.91 -17.78
C THR A 160 -4.18 10.72 -18.84
N SER A 161 -5.51 10.62 -18.93
CA SER A 161 -6.34 11.45 -19.81
C SER A 161 -5.88 11.54 -21.28
N GLY A 162 -5.33 10.46 -21.83
CA GLY A 162 -4.90 10.35 -23.24
C GLY A 162 -3.49 10.87 -23.52
N GLN A 163 -2.70 11.19 -22.50
CA GLN A 163 -1.37 11.80 -22.67
C GLN A 163 -0.32 10.83 -23.23
N TYR A 164 -0.48 9.53 -23.01
CA TYR A 164 0.48 8.50 -23.41
C TYR A 164 -0.17 7.48 -24.35
N GLY A 165 0.63 6.81 -25.18
CA GLY A 165 0.13 5.80 -26.11
C GLY A 165 1.24 5.04 -26.82
N ALA A 166 0.87 4.18 -27.76
CA ALA A 166 1.82 3.37 -28.54
C ALA A 166 2.90 4.17 -29.30
N SER A 167 2.66 5.48 -29.53
CA SER A 167 3.60 6.38 -30.21
C SER A 167 4.44 7.24 -29.26
N THR A 168 4.33 7.05 -27.94
CA THR A 168 5.13 7.79 -26.95
C THR A 168 6.59 7.35 -27.03
N THR A 169 7.46 8.25 -27.48
CA THR A 169 8.91 8.00 -27.63
C THR A 169 9.77 8.74 -26.61
N SER A 170 9.18 9.65 -25.83
CA SER A 170 9.86 10.41 -24.78
C SER A 170 9.09 10.20 -23.48
N PHE A 171 9.82 9.97 -22.39
CA PHE A 171 9.27 9.81 -21.06
C PHE A 171 10.31 10.32 -20.05
N THR A 172 9.92 11.26 -19.19
CA THR A 172 10.83 11.99 -18.31
C THR A 172 10.50 11.79 -16.84
N ARG A 173 11.40 12.24 -15.96
CA ARG A 173 11.13 12.32 -14.52
C ARG A 173 9.99 13.28 -14.19
N GLY A 174 9.77 14.30 -15.01
CA GLY A 174 8.58 15.16 -14.94
C GLY A 174 7.30 14.36 -15.19
N ASP A 175 7.29 13.49 -16.19
CA ASP A 175 6.16 12.60 -16.46
C ASP A 175 5.89 11.64 -15.29
N VAL A 176 6.96 11.09 -14.68
CA VAL A 176 6.88 10.27 -13.45
C VAL A 176 6.22 11.03 -12.31
N ALA A 177 6.63 12.29 -12.08
CA ALA A 177 6.07 13.13 -11.03
C ALA A 177 4.59 13.45 -11.29
N LEU A 178 4.23 13.84 -12.52
CA LEU A 178 2.86 14.13 -12.90
C LEU A 178 1.93 12.92 -12.73
N ILE A 179 2.35 11.75 -13.22
CA ILE A 179 1.56 10.51 -13.10
C ILE A 179 1.45 10.10 -11.63
N SER A 180 2.54 10.13 -10.86
CA SER A 180 2.51 9.81 -9.42
C SER A 180 1.55 10.71 -8.65
N TYR A 181 1.63 12.02 -8.91
CA TYR A 181 0.81 13.00 -8.23
C TYR A 181 -0.68 12.84 -8.59
N ALA A 182 -0.98 12.57 -9.87
CA ALA A 182 -2.33 12.25 -10.30
C ALA A 182 -2.86 10.95 -9.67
N ALA A 183 -1.99 9.94 -9.51
CA ALA A 183 -2.35 8.66 -8.92
C ALA A 183 -2.84 8.78 -7.48
N LEU A 184 -2.31 9.73 -6.70
CA LEU A 184 -2.78 10.02 -5.34
C LEU A 184 -4.29 10.25 -5.27
N GLY A 185 -4.87 10.95 -6.26
CA GLY A 185 -6.31 11.21 -6.32
C GLY A 185 -7.13 10.15 -7.04
N CYS A 186 -6.51 9.09 -7.56
CA CYS A 186 -7.22 8.01 -8.26
C CYS A 186 -7.79 7.02 -7.24
N GLU A 187 -9.01 6.53 -7.50
CA GLU A 187 -9.59 5.44 -6.72
C GLU A 187 -8.82 4.14 -6.95
N MET A 188 -8.60 3.39 -5.87
CA MET A 188 -8.07 2.03 -5.90
C MET A 188 -9.01 1.11 -6.71
N LYS A 189 -8.47 0.01 -7.26
CA LYS A 189 -9.30 -1.06 -7.84
C LYS A 189 -10.31 -1.55 -6.80
N GLY A 190 -11.59 -1.58 -7.18
CA GLY A 190 -12.70 -1.90 -6.28
C GLY A 190 -13.40 -0.68 -5.67
N GLY A 191 -12.78 0.51 -5.78
CA GLY A 191 -13.35 1.79 -5.37
C GLY A 191 -13.35 2.02 -3.85
N GLY A 192 -13.89 3.17 -3.43
CA GLY A 192 -14.13 3.49 -2.02
C GLY A 192 -12.99 4.22 -1.30
N MET A 193 -11.76 4.19 -1.82
CA MET A 193 -10.60 4.92 -1.32
C MET A 193 -9.70 5.36 -2.48
N THR A 194 -8.99 6.46 -2.28
CA THR A 194 -7.93 6.91 -3.18
C THR A 194 -6.56 6.35 -2.76
N LEU A 195 -5.57 6.35 -3.66
CA LEU A 195 -4.19 6.00 -3.30
C LEU A 195 -3.62 6.93 -2.21
N GLN A 196 -4.04 8.19 -2.17
CA GLN A 196 -3.66 9.10 -1.10
C GLN A 196 -4.19 8.62 0.25
N ASP A 197 -5.41 8.10 0.31
CA ASP A 197 -5.99 7.61 1.56
C ASP A 197 -5.19 6.41 2.11
N THR A 198 -4.65 5.56 1.23
CA THR A 198 -3.79 4.44 1.64
C THR A 198 -2.40 4.89 2.12
N LEU A 199 -1.92 6.04 1.64
CA LEU A 199 -0.61 6.60 2.00
C LEU A 199 -0.65 7.54 3.20
N ALA A 200 -1.77 8.25 3.39
CA ALA A 200 -1.96 9.22 4.47
C ALA A 200 -2.21 8.56 5.84
N GLY A 201 -2.36 7.23 5.89
CA GLY A 201 -2.23 6.44 7.12
C GLY A 201 -0.81 5.91 7.26
N GLU A 202 0.14 6.76 7.67
CA GLU A 202 1.55 6.39 7.93
C GLU A 202 1.62 5.04 8.64
N LEU A 203 1.92 3.92 7.98
CA LEU A 203 1.93 2.63 8.68
C LEU A 203 3.23 2.48 9.46
N VAL A 204 3.15 2.29 10.77
CA VAL A 204 4.29 1.93 11.63
C VAL A 204 4.30 0.44 11.83
N GLY A 205 5.48 -0.16 11.68
CA GLY A 205 5.72 -1.55 12.05
C GLY A 205 5.86 -1.66 13.57
N TYR A 206 4.98 -2.43 14.18
CA TYR A 206 5.00 -2.76 15.59
C TYR A 206 5.43 -4.22 15.75
N GLU A 207 6.65 -4.42 16.23
CA GLU A 207 7.22 -5.74 16.48
C GLU A 207 6.71 -6.30 17.82
N PHE A 208 6.20 -7.52 17.78
CA PHE A 208 5.76 -8.29 18.94
C PHE A 208 6.63 -9.53 19.07
N GLU A 209 7.36 -9.60 20.18
CA GLU A 209 8.21 -10.73 20.52
C GLU A 209 7.42 -12.04 20.43
N ASP A 210 8.00 -12.99 19.69
CA ASP A 210 7.45 -14.33 19.41
C ASP A 210 6.22 -14.39 18.47
N PHE A 211 5.75 -13.27 17.91
CA PHE A 211 4.58 -13.27 17.01
C PHE A 211 4.86 -12.76 15.61
N GLY A 212 5.48 -11.59 15.50
CA GLY A 212 5.55 -10.92 14.21
C GLY A 212 5.55 -9.40 14.26
N VAL A 213 5.41 -8.80 13.09
CA VAL A 213 5.32 -7.35 12.88
C VAL A 213 3.96 -7.00 12.30
N TYR A 214 3.26 -6.08 12.98
CA TYR A 214 1.99 -5.55 12.51
C TYR A 214 2.20 -4.14 11.97
N TYR A 215 1.69 -3.88 10.77
CA TYR A 215 1.74 -2.56 10.16
C TYR A 215 0.39 -1.87 10.34
N LEU A 216 0.35 -0.86 11.21
CA LEU A 216 -0.87 -0.13 11.58
C LEU A 216 -0.65 1.39 11.42
N PRO A 217 -1.72 2.18 11.20
CA PRO A 217 -1.59 3.66 11.10
C PRO A 217 -0.87 4.28 12.32
N ASP A 218 -0.02 5.27 12.07
CA ASP A 218 0.91 5.93 13.00
C ASP A 218 0.17 6.97 13.83
N ASP A 219 -0.34 6.55 14.99
CA ASP A 219 -0.88 7.50 15.98
C ASP A 219 -0.73 7.00 17.44
N ASN A 220 0.30 6.18 17.69
CA ASN A 220 0.58 5.46 18.94
C ASN A 220 -0.40 4.32 19.24
N ILE A 221 0.13 3.10 19.39
CA ILE A 221 -0.58 2.02 20.09
C ILE A 221 -0.83 2.48 21.53
N THR A 222 -2.09 2.60 21.91
CA THR A 222 -2.48 3.11 23.24
C THR A 222 -2.78 2.01 24.24
N ASP A 223 -3.06 0.79 23.77
CA ASP A 223 -3.38 -0.35 24.61
C ASP A 223 -2.79 -1.61 23.97
N SER A 224 -1.98 -2.34 24.71
CA SER A 224 -1.41 -3.62 24.30
C SER A 224 -1.52 -4.58 25.48
N LEU A 225 -2.38 -5.59 25.35
CA LEU A 225 -2.43 -6.71 26.28
C LEU A 225 -1.99 -7.97 25.54
N LEU A 226 -0.91 -8.57 26.01
CA LEU A 226 -0.39 -9.83 25.51
C LEU A 226 -0.46 -10.86 26.63
N THR A 227 -1.16 -11.95 26.40
CA THR A 227 -1.29 -13.04 27.37
C THR A 227 -0.75 -14.32 26.76
N TYR A 228 0.39 -14.76 27.28
CA TYR A 228 1.09 -15.95 26.83
C TYR A 228 0.69 -17.16 27.67
N TYR A 229 0.30 -18.23 27.01
CA TYR A 229 0.15 -19.57 27.57
C TYR A 229 1.13 -20.51 26.87
N ASP A 230 1.34 -21.71 27.43
CA ASP A 230 2.32 -22.66 26.90
C ASP A 230 2.00 -23.08 25.45
N THR A 231 0.71 -23.15 25.10
CA THR A 231 0.25 -23.66 23.79
C THR A 231 -0.59 -22.66 22.98
N TYR A 232 -0.93 -21.49 23.53
CA TYR A 232 -1.68 -20.47 22.81
C TYR A 232 -1.37 -19.05 23.32
N MET A 233 -1.77 -18.03 22.56
CA MET A 233 -1.60 -16.63 22.93
C MET A 233 -2.79 -15.78 22.52
N GLU A 234 -3.07 -14.76 23.32
CA GLU A 234 -4.08 -13.74 23.07
C GLU A 234 -3.45 -12.35 23.03
N ALA A 235 -3.61 -11.64 21.91
CA ALA A 235 -3.15 -10.27 21.73
C ALA A 235 -4.33 -9.33 21.51
N TYR A 236 -4.33 -8.21 22.23
CA TYR A 236 -5.23 -7.10 22.00
C TYR A 236 -4.45 -5.80 21.81
N LEU A 237 -4.73 -5.12 20.71
CA LEU A 237 -4.10 -3.87 20.31
C LEU A 237 -5.17 -2.83 19.97
N THR A 238 -4.87 -1.56 20.13
CA THR A 238 -5.69 -0.48 19.55
C THR A 238 -4.79 0.58 18.94
N SER A 239 -4.97 0.84 17.64
CA SER A 239 -4.40 2.00 16.93
C SER A 239 -5.54 2.76 16.24
N ASN A 240 -5.67 4.06 16.49
CA ASN A 240 -6.64 4.93 15.79
C ASN A 240 -8.07 4.36 15.69
N GLU A 241 -8.66 3.94 16.81
CA GLU A 241 -10.00 3.32 16.86
C GLU A 241 -10.12 2.00 16.09
N VAL A 242 -9.01 1.44 15.60
CA VAL A 242 -8.90 0.11 15.03
C VAL A 242 -8.38 -0.85 16.10
N PRO A 243 -9.28 -1.53 16.86
CA PRO A 243 -8.87 -2.64 17.69
C PRO A 243 -8.43 -3.81 16.82
N VAL A 244 -7.33 -4.45 17.20
CA VAL A 244 -6.85 -5.71 16.62
C VAL A 244 -6.88 -6.76 17.72
N TYR A 245 -7.64 -7.82 17.51
CA TYR A 245 -7.66 -9.01 18.36
C TYR A 245 -7.01 -10.16 17.62
N SER A 246 -6.08 -10.84 18.25
CA SER A 246 -5.44 -12.00 17.63
C SER A 246 -5.37 -13.15 18.62
N TYR A 247 -5.74 -14.34 18.15
CA TYR A 247 -5.56 -15.60 18.87
C TYR A 247 -4.67 -16.51 18.06
N PHE A 248 -3.69 -17.10 18.73
CA PHE A 248 -2.70 -17.98 18.13
C PHE A 248 -2.66 -19.29 18.87
N PHE A 249 -2.59 -20.38 18.12
CA PHE A 249 -2.57 -21.75 18.63
C PHE A 249 -1.39 -22.48 18.01
N THR A 250 -0.53 -23.05 18.86
CA THR A 250 0.59 -23.87 18.40
C THR A 250 0.08 -25.24 17.98
N ARG A 251 0.91 -26.01 17.28
CA ARG A 251 0.63 -27.43 17.03
C ARG A 251 0.38 -28.23 18.31
N GLU A 252 1.15 -27.94 19.37
CA GLU A 252 1.04 -28.62 20.67
C GLU A 252 -0.34 -28.44 21.31
N PHE A 253 -1.00 -27.28 21.11
CA PHE A 253 -2.38 -27.04 21.57
C PHE A 253 -3.35 -28.14 21.11
N PHE A 254 -3.29 -28.50 19.83
CA PHE A 254 -4.16 -29.53 19.26
C PHE A 254 -3.76 -30.93 19.72
N GLU A 255 -2.45 -31.18 19.85
CA GLU A 255 -1.93 -32.47 20.31
C GLU A 255 -2.36 -32.80 21.74
N GLU A 256 -2.39 -31.80 22.64
CA GLU A 256 -2.84 -31.96 24.03
C GLU A 256 -4.31 -32.39 24.14
N ASP A 257 -5.16 -31.87 23.25
CA ASP A 257 -6.57 -32.25 23.15
C ASP A 257 -6.81 -33.50 22.26
N GLY A 258 -5.74 -34.10 21.72
CA GLY A 258 -5.82 -35.26 20.85
C GLY A 258 -6.47 -34.97 19.48
N ALA A 259 -6.48 -33.71 19.07
CA ALA A 259 -6.96 -33.23 17.79
C ALA A 259 -5.84 -33.18 16.74
N ALA A 260 -6.23 -33.17 15.46
CA ALA A 260 -5.28 -32.96 14.37
C ALA A 260 -4.97 -31.46 14.23
N TYR A 261 -3.76 -31.14 13.80
CA TYR A 261 -3.47 -29.78 13.37
C TYR A 261 -4.16 -29.51 12.01
N PRO A 262 -4.83 -28.36 11.83
CA PRO A 262 -5.58 -28.08 10.60
C PRO A 262 -4.65 -28.03 9.37
N ALA A 263 -5.12 -28.51 8.21
CA ALA A 263 -4.30 -28.48 6.99
C ALA A 263 -4.33 -27.12 6.28
N ASP A 264 -5.40 -26.35 6.45
CA ASP A 264 -5.56 -25.01 5.88
C ASP A 264 -6.52 -24.15 6.71
N ALA A 265 -6.64 -22.87 6.34
CA ALA A 265 -7.47 -21.89 7.04
C ALA A 265 -8.98 -22.20 6.98
N GLU A 266 -9.44 -22.86 5.91
CA GLU A 266 -10.84 -23.25 5.77
C GLU A 266 -11.18 -24.38 6.75
N GLU A 267 -10.33 -25.41 6.83
CA GLU A 267 -10.45 -26.49 7.82
C GLU A 267 -10.36 -25.93 9.24
N PHE A 268 -9.39 -25.05 9.52
CA PHE A 268 -9.25 -24.47 10.84
C PHE A 268 -10.52 -23.72 11.28
N TYR A 269 -11.09 -22.90 10.40
CA TYR A 269 -12.34 -22.20 10.68
C TYR A 269 -13.50 -23.18 10.91
N LEU A 270 -13.73 -24.10 9.99
CA LEU A 270 -14.92 -24.96 9.99
C LEU A 270 -14.95 -25.93 11.16
N ASP A 271 -13.80 -26.51 11.50
CA ASP A 271 -13.72 -27.61 12.46
C ASP A 271 -13.41 -27.15 13.89
N TYR A 272 -12.79 -25.97 14.07
CA TYR A 272 -12.32 -25.51 15.38
C TYR A 272 -12.96 -24.20 15.85
N LEU A 273 -13.14 -23.21 14.97
CA LEU A 273 -13.57 -21.88 15.39
C LEU A 273 -15.08 -21.64 15.25
N ARG A 274 -15.72 -22.28 14.27
CA ARG A 274 -17.08 -21.93 13.85
C ARG A 274 -18.11 -22.11 14.95
N GLU A 275 -18.07 -23.21 15.71
CA GLU A 275 -19.06 -23.45 16.77
C GLU A 275 -18.95 -22.41 17.89
N ASP A 276 -17.72 -22.08 18.29
CA ASP A 276 -17.45 -21.10 19.34
C ASP A 276 -17.89 -19.70 18.91
N LEU A 277 -17.48 -19.25 17.72
CA LEU A 277 -17.86 -17.93 17.19
C LEU A 277 -19.38 -17.77 16.99
N VAL A 278 -20.08 -18.86 16.64
CA VAL A 278 -21.55 -18.87 16.57
C VAL A 278 -22.16 -18.76 17.97
N SER A 279 -21.58 -19.47 18.95
CA SER A 279 -22.07 -19.51 20.33
C SER A 279 -21.94 -18.16 21.06
N GLU A 280 -20.88 -17.41 20.77
CA GLU A 280 -20.64 -16.07 21.31
C GLU A 280 -21.52 -14.99 20.66
N GLY A 281 -22.34 -15.37 19.67
CA GLY A 281 -23.20 -14.45 18.93
C GLY A 281 -22.44 -13.54 17.98
N ILE A 282 -21.14 -13.80 17.73
CA ILE A 282 -20.29 -12.96 16.90
C ILE A 282 -20.65 -13.12 15.42
N ALA A 283 -21.09 -14.31 14.95
CA ALA A 283 -22.07 -14.37 13.87
C ALA A 283 -22.74 -15.74 13.70
N ALA A 284 -24.05 -15.73 13.47
CA ALA A 284 -24.77 -16.90 12.97
C ALA A 284 -24.51 -17.19 11.47
N ASN A 285 -23.79 -16.33 10.73
CA ASN A 285 -23.49 -16.50 9.29
C ASN A 285 -22.21 -15.77 8.84
N PHE A 286 -21.07 -15.98 9.52
CA PHE A 286 -19.79 -15.63 8.89
C PHE A 286 -19.64 -16.45 7.60
N ASN A 287 -19.76 -15.79 6.45
CA ASN A 287 -19.48 -16.42 5.16
C ASN A 287 -18.01 -16.14 4.84
N PHE A 288 -17.12 -17.00 5.34
CA PHE A 288 -15.72 -16.91 5.00
C PHE A 288 -15.51 -17.20 3.52
N SER A 289 -14.61 -16.45 2.92
CA SER A 289 -14.15 -16.61 1.54
C SER A 289 -12.76 -15.99 1.40
N TYR A 290 -12.05 -16.36 0.35
CA TYR A 290 -10.82 -15.67 0.01
C TYR A 290 -11.12 -14.25 -0.50
N ASP A 291 -10.48 -13.25 0.09
CA ASP A 291 -10.57 -11.86 -0.33
C ASP A 291 -9.65 -11.55 -1.54
N ALA A 292 -9.59 -10.28 -1.95
CA ALA A 292 -8.74 -9.83 -3.05
C ALA A 292 -7.22 -9.93 -2.74
N TYR A 293 -6.84 -10.11 -1.48
CA TYR A 293 -5.47 -10.19 -0.98
C TYR A 293 -5.03 -11.64 -0.71
N GLY A 294 -5.92 -12.62 -0.90
CA GLY A 294 -5.66 -14.04 -0.65
C GLY A 294 -5.87 -14.48 0.80
N ASN A 295 -6.42 -13.63 1.65
CA ASN A 295 -6.77 -13.96 3.03
C ASN A 295 -8.07 -14.78 3.06
N TYR A 296 -8.12 -15.87 3.84
CA TYR A 296 -9.38 -16.51 4.14
C TYR A 296 -10.11 -15.72 5.23
N SER A 297 -11.08 -14.90 4.82
CA SER A 297 -11.63 -13.86 5.67
C SER A 297 -13.14 -13.72 5.57
N ALA A 298 -13.70 -12.97 6.51
CA ALA A 298 -15.10 -12.62 6.55
C ALA A 298 -15.31 -11.24 7.15
N GLN A 299 -16.42 -10.62 6.78
CA GLN A 299 -16.78 -9.27 7.18
C GLN A 299 -18.16 -9.27 7.83
N LEU A 300 -18.32 -8.49 8.90
CA LEU A 300 -19.63 -8.23 9.47
C LEU A 300 -19.73 -6.84 10.08
N THR A 301 -20.96 -6.40 10.34
CA THR A 301 -21.25 -5.26 11.20
C THR A 301 -22.11 -5.73 12.37
N LEU A 302 -21.69 -5.44 13.59
CA LEU A 302 -22.43 -5.71 14.82
C LEU A 302 -22.51 -4.43 15.66
N ASP A 303 -23.72 -4.03 16.05
CA ASP A 303 -23.98 -2.88 16.92
C ASP A 303 -23.25 -1.56 16.50
N GLY A 304 -23.08 -1.35 15.19
CA GLY A 304 -22.43 -0.16 14.62
C GLY A 304 -20.90 -0.25 14.53
N VAL A 305 -20.33 -1.43 14.77
CA VAL A 305 -18.91 -1.74 14.60
C VAL A 305 -18.74 -2.67 13.40
N TYR A 306 -17.90 -2.27 12.45
CA TYR A 306 -17.47 -3.12 11.34
C TYR A 306 -16.28 -3.97 11.79
N TYR A 307 -16.36 -5.27 11.51
CA TYR A 307 -15.31 -6.24 11.79
C TYR A 307 -14.83 -6.88 10.49
N TYR A 308 -13.52 -6.99 10.38
CA TYR A 308 -12.82 -7.77 9.38
C TYR A 308 -12.06 -8.89 10.08
N VAL A 309 -12.42 -10.13 9.79
CA VAL A 309 -11.89 -11.32 10.47
C VAL A 309 -11.15 -12.18 9.47
N THR A 310 -9.92 -12.58 9.77
CA THR A 310 -9.11 -13.46 8.93
C THR A 310 -8.64 -14.66 9.74
N VAL A 311 -8.61 -15.82 9.09
CA VAL A 311 -8.08 -17.06 9.65
C VAL A 311 -6.87 -17.49 8.83
N PHE A 312 -5.84 -18.00 9.49
CA PHE A 312 -4.60 -18.43 8.85
C PHE A 312 -4.05 -19.70 9.50
N VAL A 313 -3.28 -20.45 8.71
CA VAL A 313 -2.53 -21.63 9.13
C VAL A 313 -1.13 -21.55 8.53
N LEU A 314 -0.11 -21.64 9.38
CA LEU A 314 1.30 -21.76 9.05
C LEU A 314 1.79 -23.17 9.41
N ASP A 315 3.10 -23.41 9.27
CA ASP A 315 3.67 -24.75 9.50
C ASP A 315 3.45 -25.26 10.93
N ASP A 316 3.60 -24.41 11.95
CA ASP A 316 3.46 -24.80 13.37
C ASP A 316 2.58 -23.85 14.20
N LEU A 317 1.94 -22.87 13.54
CA LEU A 317 1.12 -21.83 14.17
C LEU A 317 -0.13 -21.52 13.34
N CYS A 318 -1.31 -21.56 13.94
CA CYS A 318 -2.53 -21.11 13.27
C CYS A 318 -3.26 -20.12 14.16
N GLY A 319 -4.16 -19.34 13.58
CA GLY A 319 -4.83 -18.31 14.34
C GLY A 319 -5.92 -17.58 13.60
N ILE A 320 -6.47 -16.62 14.33
CA ILE A 320 -7.53 -15.73 13.88
C ILE A 320 -7.12 -14.30 14.23
N HIS A 321 -7.19 -13.40 13.24
CA HIS A 321 -7.07 -11.97 13.42
C HIS A 321 -8.45 -11.33 13.25
N MET A 322 -8.81 -10.41 14.12
CA MET A 322 -9.99 -9.57 13.98
C MET A 322 -9.61 -8.11 14.10
N PHE A 323 -9.84 -7.36 13.03
CA PHE A 323 -9.76 -5.92 13.02
C PHE A 323 -11.17 -5.36 13.18
N GLY A 324 -11.35 -4.38 14.05
CA GLY A 324 -12.62 -3.68 14.21
C GLY A 324 -12.46 -2.19 13.90
N CYS A 325 -13.55 -1.49 13.59
CA CYS A 325 -13.65 -0.04 13.66
C CYS A 325 -15.13 0.37 13.68
N LEU A 326 -15.45 1.62 14.02
CA LEU A 326 -16.82 2.12 13.84
C LEU A 326 -17.23 1.99 12.38
N GLU A 327 -18.46 1.56 12.10
CA GLU A 327 -18.95 1.30 10.74
C GLU A 327 -18.78 2.53 9.82
N GLU A 328 -19.01 3.73 10.35
CA GLU A 328 -18.82 5.00 9.62
C GLU A 328 -17.35 5.30 9.26
N ASN A 329 -16.41 4.64 9.93
CA ASN A 329 -14.97 4.74 9.68
C ASN A 329 -14.44 3.58 8.84
N ALA A 330 -15.22 2.55 8.52
CA ALA A 330 -14.76 1.39 7.77
C ALA A 330 -14.16 1.77 6.41
N GLY A 331 -14.76 2.77 5.74
CA GLY A 331 -14.24 3.32 4.48
C GLY A 331 -12.93 4.12 4.60
N LYS A 332 -12.33 4.22 5.79
CA LYS A 332 -10.99 4.82 6.02
C LYS A 332 -9.87 3.79 6.12
N TYR A 333 -10.20 2.51 6.33
CA TYR A 333 -9.23 1.44 6.55
C TYR A 333 -9.49 0.26 5.62
N ASP A 334 -8.50 -0.11 4.80
CA ASP A 334 -8.54 -1.38 4.09
C ASP A 334 -8.00 -2.49 5.00
N LEU A 335 -8.87 -3.03 5.84
CA LEU A 335 -8.49 -4.03 6.85
C LEU A 335 -7.98 -5.35 6.22
N GLY A 336 -8.40 -5.67 4.99
CA GLY A 336 -7.88 -6.81 4.24
C GLY A 336 -6.43 -6.59 3.82
N TYR A 337 -6.14 -5.40 3.31
CA TYR A 337 -4.77 -5.00 3.00
C TYR A 337 -3.88 -4.96 4.25
N LEU A 338 -4.33 -4.33 5.36
CA LEU A 338 -3.57 -4.30 6.61
C LEU A 338 -3.25 -5.71 7.12
N THR A 339 -4.21 -6.63 7.02
CA THR A 339 -3.99 -8.04 7.37
C THR A 339 -2.91 -8.68 6.50
N SER A 340 -2.92 -8.43 5.20
CA SER A 340 -1.91 -8.97 4.26
C SER A 340 -0.49 -8.45 4.49
N LEU A 341 -0.35 -7.35 5.25
CA LEU A 341 0.95 -6.79 5.61
C LEU A 341 1.54 -7.42 6.88
N VAL A 342 0.74 -8.12 7.69
CA VAL A 342 1.23 -8.73 8.94
C VAL A 342 2.29 -9.79 8.62
N GLU A 343 3.47 -9.65 9.21
CA GLU A 343 4.56 -10.60 9.07
C GLU A 343 4.60 -11.47 10.33
N LEU A 344 4.23 -12.75 10.24
CA LEU A 344 4.21 -13.69 11.37
C LEU A 344 5.50 -14.53 11.41
N TYR A 345 5.98 -14.84 12.61
CA TYR A 345 7.23 -15.61 12.85
C TYR A 345 6.99 -17.09 13.16
#